data_AF-A0A9E0NA44-F1
#
_entry.id   AF-A0A9E0NA44-F1
#
_cell.length_a   1.000
_cell.length_b   1.000
_cell.length_c   1.000
_cell.angle_alpha   90.00
_cell.angle_beta   90.00
_cell.angle_gamma   90.00
#
_symmetry.space_group_name_H-M   'P 1'
#
loop_
_entity.id
_entity.type
_entity.pdbx_description
1 polymer ?
#
loop_
_entity_poly.entity_id
_entity_poly.type
_entity_poly.pdbx_seq_one_letter_code
_entity_poly.pdbx_strand_id
1 'polypeptide(L)'
;MTARAHPIVAAAALLLGLVAAPTPARAQLDDRDLIYAGLAMAVPTYVLGVVAHEGSHAVAGTLVGAELVSISFLPGRDPKTGAFHFGLTRVRGLRGDGRRAFFLAAPKLTDLVLLGGYGALVAADAWPEHRYGRLALTVLATGFWVDFAKDVISFREVNDVVKLMTLAGWKSEWRRLPSRLLYAGASVGLGYLVWKGFDKTFADEVTATARPSPGADDGVVMIHVGGGRF
;
A
#
# COMPACT_ATOMS: atom_id res chain seq x y z
N MET A 1 -39.74 21.77 1.21
CA MET A 1 -38.39 22.38 1.08
C MET A 1 -37.37 21.33 1.49
N THR A 2 -36.76 20.64 0.53
CA THR A 2 -35.77 19.59 0.79
C THR A 2 -34.38 20.19 0.69
N ALA A 3 -33.66 20.24 1.82
CA ALA A 3 -32.29 20.74 1.87
C ALA A 3 -31.38 19.82 1.06
N ARG A 4 -30.87 20.31 -0.06
CA ARG A 4 -29.81 19.65 -0.83
C ARG A 4 -28.50 19.87 -0.08
N ALA A 5 -27.98 18.82 0.56
CA ALA A 5 -26.64 18.86 1.11
C ALA A 5 -25.64 19.10 -0.04
N HIS A 6 -24.89 20.21 0.04
CA HIS A 6 -23.92 20.59 -0.97
C HIS A 6 -22.72 19.61 -0.94
N PRO A 7 -22.31 19.04 -2.08
CA PRO A 7 -21.18 18.10 -2.16
C PRO A 7 -19.83 18.70 -1.73
N ILE A 8 -19.77 20.01 -1.53
CA ILE A 8 -18.59 20.76 -1.06
C ILE A 8 -18.32 20.47 0.43
N VAL A 9 -19.34 20.21 1.25
CA VAL A 9 -19.17 19.99 2.70
C VAL A 9 -18.54 18.62 2.98
N ALA A 10 -18.85 17.60 2.17
CA ALA A 10 -18.27 16.26 2.31
C ALA A 10 -16.78 16.23 1.92
N ALA A 11 -16.37 17.01 0.91
CA ALA A 11 -14.97 17.12 0.49
C ALA A 11 -14.10 17.86 1.54
N ALA A 12 -14.67 18.87 2.21
CA ALA A 12 -13.98 19.61 3.27
C ALA A 12 -13.72 18.75 4.52
N ALA A 13 -14.65 17.85 4.89
CA ALA A 13 -14.47 16.94 6.02
C ALA A 13 -13.33 15.92 5.79
N LEU A 14 -13.14 15.46 4.54
CA LEU A 14 -12.07 14.54 4.16
C LEU A 14 -10.69 15.22 4.18
N LEU A 15 -10.63 16.51 3.82
CA LEU A 15 -9.41 17.33 3.89
C LEU A 15 -9.06 17.75 5.32
N LEU A 16 -10.04 18.01 6.19
CA LEU A 16 -9.82 18.36 7.60
C LEU A 16 -9.29 17.17 8.43
N GLY A 17 -9.64 15.93 8.07
CA GLY A 17 -9.07 14.73 8.68
C GLY A 17 -7.56 14.54 8.40
N LEU A 18 -7.04 15.13 7.33
CA LEU A 18 -5.62 15.09 6.96
C LEU A 18 -4.75 16.12 7.70
N VAL A 19 -5.36 17.05 8.45
CA VAL A 19 -4.66 18.10 9.22
C VAL A 19 -4.53 17.73 10.71
N ALA A 20 -5.01 16.55 11.11
CA ALA A 20 -4.56 15.95 12.37
C ALA A 20 -3.06 15.66 12.22
N ALA A 21 -2.24 16.60 12.68
CA ALA A 21 -0.79 16.51 12.61
C ALA A 21 -0.38 15.13 13.15
N PRO A 22 0.28 14.28 12.32
CA PRO A 22 0.82 13.03 12.84
C PRO A 22 1.72 13.43 13.99
N THR A 23 1.40 12.93 15.19
CA THR A 23 2.31 13.04 16.32
C THR A 23 3.62 12.45 15.81
N PRO A 24 4.74 13.20 15.80
CA PRO A 24 5.98 12.67 15.27
C PRO A 24 6.27 11.40 16.03
N ALA A 25 6.22 10.27 15.33
CA ALA A 25 6.64 8.99 15.87
C ALA A 25 8.10 9.18 16.27
N ARG A 26 8.33 9.43 17.55
CA ARG A 26 9.67 9.58 18.10
C ARG A 26 10.23 8.17 18.13
N ALA A 27 10.97 7.83 17.08
CA ALA A 27 11.82 6.64 17.08
C ALA A 27 12.67 6.69 18.34
N GLN A 28 12.49 5.71 19.23
CA GLN A 28 13.40 5.55 20.35
C GLN A 28 14.77 5.12 19.79
N LEU A 29 15.85 5.31 20.55
CA LEU A 29 17.18 4.88 20.10
C LEU A 29 17.23 3.37 19.79
N ASP A 30 16.31 2.59 20.35
CA ASP A 30 16.11 1.14 20.15
C ASP A 30 15.40 0.79 18.82
N ASP A 31 14.66 1.73 18.19
CA ASP A 31 13.92 1.49 16.94
C ASP A 31 14.79 1.58 15.68
N ARG A 32 16.07 1.96 15.80
CA ARG A 32 16.97 2.18 14.66
C ARG A 32 17.09 0.94 13.77
N ASP A 33 17.19 -0.22 14.39
CA ASP A 33 17.33 -1.49 13.67
C ASP A 33 16.05 -1.85 12.90
N LEU A 34 14.87 -1.54 13.45
CA LEU A 34 13.60 -1.70 12.75
C LEU A 34 13.48 -0.74 11.57
N ILE A 35 13.92 0.51 11.72
CA ILE A 35 13.92 1.47 10.60
C ILE A 35 14.85 0.97 9.49
N TYR A 36 16.07 0.56 9.82
CA TYR A 36 17.01 0.02 8.82
C TYR A 36 16.51 -1.28 8.19
N ALA A 37 15.88 -2.16 8.96
CA ALA A 37 15.23 -3.35 8.42
C ALA A 37 14.11 -2.98 7.44
N GLY A 38 13.27 -2.00 7.78
CA GLY A 38 12.20 -1.52 6.91
C GLY A 38 12.74 -0.92 5.60
N LEU A 39 13.82 -0.13 5.69
CA LEU A 39 14.51 0.41 4.51
C LEU A 39 15.14 -0.70 3.66
N ALA A 40 15.79 -1.69 4.28
CA ALA A 40 16.36 -2.84 3.58
C ALA A 40 15.28 -3.68 2.88
N MET A 41 14.06 -3.71 3.41
CA MET A 41 12.91 -4.38 2.79
C MET A 41 12.36 -3.67 1.55
N ALA A 42 12.72 -2.41 1.28
CA ALA A 42 12.20 -1.67 0.11
C ALA A 42 12.53 -2.37 -1.22
N VAL A 43 13.74 -2.92 -1.36
CA VAL A 43 14.16 -3.63 -2.58
C VAL A 43 13.38 -4.93 -2.80
N PRO A 44 13.32 -5.89 -1.84
CA PRO A 44 12.55 -7.11 -2.05
C PRO A 44 11.05 -6.84 -2.19
N THR A 45 10.49 -5.86 -1.46
CA THR A 45 9.06 -5.51 -1.61
C THR A 45 8.75 -4.84 -2.94
N TYR A 46 9.66 -4.03 -3.48
CA TYR A 46 9.56 -3.53 -4.85
C TYR A 46 9.49 -4.68 -5.87
N VAL A 47 10.41 -5.66 -5.78
CA VAL A 47 10.42 -6.82 -6.68
C VAL A 47 9.13 -7.61 -6.55
N LEU A 48 8.67 -7.90 -5.33
CA LEU A 48 7.41 -8.60 -5.10
C LEU A 48 6.21 -7.84 -5.65
N GLY A 49 6.18 -6.52 -5.48
CA GLY A 49 5.13 -5.65 -6.01
C GLY A 49 5.08 -5.71 -7.53
N VAL A 50 6.22 -5.59 -8.21
CA VAL A 50 6.28 -5.69 -9.69
C VAL A 50 5.89 -7.09 -10.16
N VAL A 51 6.37 -8.15 -9.48
CA VAL A 51 6.00 -9.54 -9.81
C VAL A 51 4.50 -9.76 -9.65
N ALA A 52 3.89 -9.28 -8.57
CA ALA A 52 2.45 -9.37 -8.37
C ALA A 52 1.68 -8.58 -9.44
N HIS A 53 2.10 -7.34 -9.72
CA HIS A 53 1.45 -6.47 -10.70
C HIS A 53 1.53 -7.06 -12.11
N GLU A 54 2.72 -7.30 -12.64
CA GLU A 54 2.92 -7.85 -13.99
C GLU A 54 2.45 -9.31 -14.09
N GLY A 55 2.65 -10.10 -13.03
CA GLY A 55 2.17 -11.48 -12.96
C GLY A 55 0.64 -11.55 -13.04
N SER A 56 -0.08 -10.64 -12.40
CA SER A 56 -1.54 -10.58 -12.47
C SER A 56 -2.04 -10.26 -13.89
N HIS A 57 -1.38 -9.36 -14.63
CA HIS A 57 -1.65 -9.10 -16.04
C HIS A 57 -1.46 -10.36 -16.88
N ALA A 58 -0.35 -11.08 -16.68
CA ALA A 58 -0.04 -12.29 -17.42
C ALA A 58 -1.05 -13.42 -17.17
N VAL A 59 -1.41 -13.63 -15.91
CA VAL A 59 -2.44 -14.61 -15.51
C VAL A 59 -3.79 -14.21 -16.11
N ALA A 60 -4.22 -12.96 -15.94
CA ALA A 60 -5.51 -12.48 -16.44
C ALA A 60 -5.60 -12.57 -17.97
N GLY A 61 -4.54 -12.20 -18.67
CA GLY A 61 -4.45 -12.34 -20.13
C GLY A 61 -4.62 -13.79 -20.57
N THR A 62 -3.89 -14.72 -19.94
CA THR A 62 -3.99 -16.15 -20.23
C THR A 62 -5.39 -16.69 -19.97
N LEU A 63 -6.02 -16.32 -18.85
CA LEU A 63 -7.38 -16.75 -18.48
C LEU A 63 -8.44 -16.32 -19.48
N VAL A 64 -8.27 -15.18 -20.15
CA VAL A 64 -9.21 -14.69 -21.18
C VAL A 64 -8.82 -15.12 -22.61
N GLY A 65 -7.87 -16.06 -22.72
CA GLY A 65 -7.42 -16.67 -23.96
C GLY A 65 -6.45 -15.82 -24.78
N ALA A 66 -5.77 -14.85 -24.17
CA ALA A 66 -4.67 -14.13 -24.81
C ALA A 66 -3.35 -14.91 -24.66
N GLU A 67 -2.47 -14.79 -25.65
CA GLU A 67 -1.13 -15.36 -25.65
C GLU A 67 -0.18 -14.43 -24.87
N LEU A 68 0.48 -14.93 -23.83
CA LEU A 68 1.57 -14.21 -23.16
C LEU A 68 2.82 -14.22 -24.05
N VAL A 69 3.20 -13.06 -24.56
CA VAL A 69 4.34 -12.90 -25.48
C VAL A 69 5.64 -12.70 -24.72
N SER A 70 5.62 -11.88 -23.66
CA SER A 70 6.80 -11.61 -22.84
C SER A 70 6.39 -11.01 -21.49
N ILE A 71 7.16 -11.32 -20.45
CA ILE A 71 7.08 -10.66 -19.15
C ILE A 71 8.48 -10.23 -18.69
N SER A 72 8.58 -9.02 -18.14
CA SER A 72 9.81 -8.49 -17.52
C SER A 72 9.47 -7.92 -16.16
N PHE A 73 10.19 -8.34 -15.12
CA PHE A 73 10.04 -7.84 -13.75
C PHE A 73 11.08 -6.78 -13.39
N LEU A 74 12.01 -6.50 -14.30
CA LEU A 74 13.06 -5.52 -14.09
C LEU A 74 12.74 -4.21 -14.82
N PRO A 75 13.20 -3.06 -14.27
CA PRO A 75 13.18 -1.80 -14.97
C PRO A 75 13.88 -1.89 -16.32
N GLY A 76 13.33 -1.22 -17.32
CA GLY A 76 13.88 -1.26 -18.66
C GLY A 76 13.26 -0.22 -19.58
N ARG A 77 13.64 -0.30 -20.85
CA ARG A 77 12.99 0.43 -21.93
C ARG A 77 12.35 -0.57 -22.87
N ASP A 78 11.10 -0.30 -23.24
CA ASP A 78 10.40 -1.11 -24.22
C ASP A 78 11.12 -0.98 -25.58
N PRO A 79 11.67 -2.06 -26.17
CA PRO A 79 12.34 -2.01 -27.47
C PRO A 79 11.43 -1.54 -28.62
N LYS A 80 10.10 -1.59 -28.48
CA LYS A 80 9.16 -1.17 -29.53
C LYS A 80 8.82 0.32 -29.45
N THR A 81 8.73 0.88 -28.25
CA THR A 81 8.25 2.25 -28.03
C THR A 81 9.31 3.19 -27.45
N GLY A 82 10.40 2.64 -26.93
CA GLY A 82 11.44 3.38 -26.21
C GLY A 82 11.04 3.84 -24.80
N ALA A 83 9.80 3.59 -24.37
CA ALA A 83 9.26 4.03 -23.09
C ALA A 83 9.92 3.29 -21.93
N PHE A 84 10.25 4.04 -20.86
CA PHE A 84 10.71 3.45 -19.62
C PHE A 84 9.56 2.74 -18.90
N HIS A 85 9.85 1.58 -18.34
CA HIS A 85 8.92 0.80 -17.54
C HIS A 85 9.62 0.20 -16.32
N PHE A 86 8.88 0.00 -15.23
CA PHE A 86 9.36 -0.72 -14.04
C PHE A 86 9.15 -2.23 -14.15
N GLY A 87 8.15 -2.63 -14.90
CA GLY A 87 7.82 -4.00 -15.29
C GLY A 87 7.08 -3.95 -16.63
N LEU A 88 7.01 -5.05 -17.35
CA LEU A 88 6.34 -5.08 -18.64
C LEU A 88 5.76 -6.45 -18.96
N THR A 89 4.44 -6.49 -19.09
CA THR A 89 3.70 -7.63 -19.62
C THR A 89 3.19 -7.33 -21.01
N ARG A 90 3.55 -8.20 -21.98
CA ARG A 90 2.99 -8.15 -23.33
C ARG A 90 2.15 -9.38 -23.59
N VAL A 91 0.91 -9.15 -24.00
CA VAL A 91 -0.01 -10.18 -24.44
C VAL A 91 -0.52 -9.89 -25.84
N ARG A 92 -0.92 -10.93 -26.56
CA ARG A 92 -1.52 -10.85 -27.90
C ARG A 92 -2.89 -11.52 -27.87
N GLY A 93 -3.85 -10.96 -28.62
CA GLY A 93 -5.17 -11.60 -28.79
C GLY A 93 -6.24 -11.18 -27.77
N LEU A 94 -6.02 -10.12 -26.99
CA LEU A 94 -7.06 -9.49 -26.17
C LEU A 94 -8.16 -8.86 -27.05
N ARG A 95 -9.21 -9.65 -27.35
CA ARG A 95 -10.38 -9.24 -28.14
C ARG A 95 -11.58 -8.94 -27.25
N GLY A 96 -12.25 -7.84 -27.51
CA GLY A 96 -13.46 -7.41 -26.78
C GLY A 96 -13.16 -6.63 -25.50
N ASP A 97 -14.08 -5.73 -25.15
CA ASP A 97 -13.88 -4.75 -24.09
C ASP A 97 -13.89 -5.41 -22.70
N GLY A 98 -14.74 -6.41 -22.46
CA GLY A 98 -14.77 -7.12 -21.17
C GLY A 98 -13.43 -7.80 -20.83
N ARG A 99 -12.78 -8.43 -21.82
CA ARG A 99 -11.48 -9.10 -21.62
C ARG A 99 -10.36 -8.10 -21.38
N ARG A 100 -10.38 -6.98 -22.09
CA ARG A 100 -9.44 -5.87 -21.88
C ARG A 100 -9.65 -5.22 -20.52
N ALA A 101 -10.89 -5.03 -20.11
CA ALA A 101 -11.22 -4.50 -18.79
C ALA A 101 -10.70 -5.41 -17.67
N PHE A 102 -10.93 -6.72 -17.77
CA PHE A 102 -10.43 -7.69 -16.80
C PHE A 102 -8.89 -7.71 -16.74
N PHE A 103 -8.22 -7.73 -17.90
CA PHE A 103 -6.76 -7.62 -17.96
C PHE A 103 -6.26 -6.35 -17.26
N LEU A 104 -6.80 -5.17 -17.62
CA LEU A 104 -6.38 -3.89 -17.03
C LEU A 104 -6.69 -3.78 -15.53
N ALA A 105 -7.77 -4.40 -15.06
CA ALA A 105 -8.16 -4.36 -13.66
C ALA A 105 -7.40 -5.36 -12.78
N ALA A 106 -6.80 -6.41 -13.37
CA ALA A 106 -6.23 -7.53 -12.63
C ALA A 106 -5.21 -7.13 -11.55
N PRO A 107 -4.22 -6.25 -11.82
CA PRO A 107 -3.30 -5.83 -10.77
C PRO A 107 -3.99 -5.17 -9.59
N LYS A 108 -5.06 -4.40 -9.84
CA LYS A 108 -5.79 -3.70 -8.78
C LYS A 108 -6.64 -4.62 -7.96
N LEU A 109 -7.19 -5.66 -8.58
CA LEU A 109 -7.86 -6.72 -7.84
C LEU A 109 -6.86 -7.46 -6.96
N THR A 110 -5.66 -7.74 -7.47
CA THR A 110 -4.58 -8.35 -6.67
C THR A 110 -4.17 -7.47 -5.50
N ASP A 111 -3.92 -6.17 -5.72
CA ASP A 111 -3.59 -5.21 -4.65
C ASP A 111 -4.69 -5.16 -3.59
N LEU A 112 -5.96 -5.08 -4.00
CA LEU A 112 -7.10 -5.04 -3.09
C LEU A 112 -7.24 -6.32 -2.27
N VAL A 113 -6.99 -7.50 -2.86
CA VAL A 113 -7.00 -8.77 -2.12
C VAL A 113 -5.88 -8.81 -1.09
N LEU A 114 -4.67 -8.38 -1.46
CA LEU A 114 -3.52 -8.39 -0.56
C LEU A 114 -3.67 -7.38 0.57
N LEU A 115 -4.11 -6.16 0.25
CA LEU A 115 -4.40 -5.13 1.25
C LEU A 115 -5.61 -5.48 2.12
N GLY A 116 -6.64 -6.08 1.54
CA GLY A 116 -7.81 -6.57 2.26
C GLY A 116 -7.45 -7.70 3.23
N GLY A 117 -6.62 -8.65 2.79
CA GLY A 117 -6.07 -9.70 3.65
C GLY A 117 -5.23 -9.14 4.80
N TYR A 118 -4.34 -8.19 4.50
CA TYR A 118 -3.59 -7.47 5.53
C TYR A 118 -4.52 -6.73 6.51
N GLY A 119 -5.53 -6.01 6.01
CA GLY A 119 -6.52 -5.32 6.83
C GLY A 119 -7.33 -6.27 7.71
N ALA A 120 -7.70 -7.44 7.20
CA ALA A 120 -8.36 -8.49 7.98
C ALA A 120 -7.46 -9.00 9.11
N LEU A 121 -6.17 -9.21 8.86
CA LEU A 121 -5.22 -9.55 9.92
C LEU A 121 -5.16 -8.45 10.99
N VAL A 122 -5.12 -7.16 10.59
CA VAL A 122 -5.07 -6.02 11.55
C VAL A 122 -6.29 -6.03 12.45
N ALA A 123 -7.46 -6.19 11.84
CA ALA A 123 -8.75 -6.13 12.52
C ALA A 123 -8.98 -7.35 13.43
N ALA A 124 -8.51 -8.52 13.04
CA ALA A 124 -8.61 -9.75 13.82
C ALA A 124 -7.53 -9.89 14.90
N ASP A 125 -6.58 -8.95 14.97
CA ASP A 125 -5.38 -9.04 15.81
C ASP A 125 -4.55 -10.32 15.57
N ALA A 126 -4.69 -10.92 14.38
CA ALA A 126 -4.04 -12.17 13.98
C ALA A 126 -2.65 -11.91 13.38
N TRP A 127 -1.87 -11.06 14.04
CA TRP A 127 -0.58 -10.58 13.54
C TRP A 127 0.58 -11.45 14.03
N PRO A 128 1.72 -11.47 13.31
CA PRO A 128 2.93 -12.09 13.83
C PRO A 128 3.32 -11.45 15.17
N GLU A 129 3.62 -12.26 16.18
CA GLU A 129 4.07 -11.75 17.48
C GLU A 129 5.40 -11.00 17.34
N HIS A 130 6.29 -11.51 16.48
CA HIS A 130 7.61 -10.96 16.23
C HIS A 130 7.57 -9.62 15.48
N ARG A 131 8.19 -8.56 16.04
CA ARG A 131 8.15 -7.19 15.51
C ARG A 131 8.68 -7.08 14.08
N TYR A 132 9.74 -7.81 13.71
CA TYR A 132 10.22 -7.82 12.32
C TYR A 132 9.24 -8.51 11.35
N GLY A 133 8.44 -9.45 11.83
CA GLY A 133 7.37 -10.06 11.03
C GLY A 133 6.24 -9.09 10.76
N ARG A 134 5.83 -8.32 11.79
CA ARG A 134 4.86 -7.22 11.64
C ARG A 134 5.38 -6.16 10.67
N LEU A 135 6.61 -5.71 10.88
CA LEU A 135 7.28 -4.76 10.00
C LEU A 135 7.29 -5.25 8.55
N ALA A 136 7.67 -6.51 8.29
CA ALA A 136 7.68 -7.07 6.95
C ALA A 136 6.30 -7.03 6.28
N LEU A 137 5.24 -7.43 6.99
CA LEU A 137 3.87 -7.36 6.48
C LEU A 137 3.43 -5.93 6.23
N THR A 138 3.74 -5.00 7.14
CA THR A 138 3.36 -3.59 7.01
C THR A 138 4.10 -2.90 5.86
N VAL A 139 5.41 -3.14 5.68
CA VAL A 139 6.17 -2.60 4.55
C VAL A 139 5.66 -3.18 3.23
N LEU A 140 5.35 -4.48 3.18
CA LEU A 140 4.75 -5.10 2.00
C LEU A 140 3.39 -4.49 1.66
N ALA A 141 2.51 -4.33 2.66
CA ALA A 141 1.22 -3.66 2.49
C ALA A 141 1.40 -2.19 2.05
N THR A 142 2.42 -1.50 2.55
CA THR A 142 2.75 -0.14 2.11
C THR A 142 3.08 -0.11 0.62
N GLY A 143 3.84 -1.08 0.11
CA GLY A 143 4.15 -1.20 -1.31
C GLY A 143 2.90 -1.31 -2.20
N PHE A 144 1.96 -2.20 -1.84
CA PHE A 144 0.69 -2.34 -2.56
C PHE A 144 -0.21 -1.11 -2.43
N TRP A 145 -0.22 -0.48 -1.25
CA TRP A 145 -0.95 0.76 -1.04
C TRP A 145 -0.40 1.89 -1.91
N VAL A 146 0.91 2.01 -2.05
CA VAL A 146 1.53 3.02 -2.93
C VAL A 146 1.18 2.77 -4.40
N ASP A 147 1.18 1.51 -4.87
CA ASP A 147 0.75 1.19 -6.23
C ASP A 147 -0.73 1.51 -6.48
N PHE A 148 -1.59 1.32 -5.48
CA PHE A 148 -2.98 1.74 -5.53
C PHE A 148 -3.11 3.27 -5.51
N ALA A 149 -2.43 3.94 -4.58
CA ALA A 149 -2.55 5.37 -4.34
C ALA A 149 -2.05 6.23 -5.50
N LYS A 150 -0.99 5.80 -6.21
CA LYS A 150 -0.46 6.55 -7.36
C LYS A 150 -1.51 6.79 -8.45
N ASP A 151 -2.53 5.94 -8.57
CA ASP A 151 -3.54 6.05 -9.62
C ASP A 151 -4.58 7.14 -9.33
N VAL A 152 -4.71 7.54 -8.07
CA VAL A 152 -5.52 8.70 -7.66
C VAL A 152 -4.99 9.97 -8.34
N ILE A 153 -3.66 10.12 -8.36
CA ILE A 153 -2.96 11.32 -8.85
C ILE A 153 -2.40 11.18 -10.27
N SER A 154 -2.40 9.98 -10.84
CA SER A 154 -1.93 9.74 -12.20
C SER A 154 -3.04 10.02 -13.23
N PHE A 155 -2.79 10.99 -14.11
CA PHE A 155 -3.67 11.36 -15.22
C PHE A 155 -3.15 10.88 -16.57
N ARG A 156 -2.05 10.11 -16.58
CA ARG A 156 -1.39 9.68 -17.81
C ARG A 156 -2.17 8.56 -18.50
N GLU A 157 -2.26 8.61 -19.82
CA GLU A 157 -2.95 7.59 -20.64
C GLU A 157 -2.33 6.20 -20.56
N VAL A 158 -1.06 6.11 -20.16
CA VAL A 158 -0.37 4.83 -19.95
C VAL A 158 -0.79 4.11 -18.67
N ASN A 159 -1.54 4.77 -17.79
CA ASN A 159 -2.02 4.22 -16.54
C ASN A 159 -3.20 3.25 -16.76
N ASP A 160 -3.21 2.10 -16.10
CA ASP A 160 -4.21 1.06 -16.35
C ASP A 160 -5.62 1.45 -15.92
N VAL A 161 -5.76 2.22 -14.83
CA VAL A 161 -7.05 2.77 -14.40
C VAL A 161 -7.57 3.78 -15.43
N VAL A 162 -6.71 4.63 -15.97
CA VAL A 162 -7.09 5.57 -17.04
C VAL A 162 -7.49 4.84 -18.32
N LYS A 163 -6.77 3.78 -18.71
CA LYS A 163 -7.14 2.92 -19.84
C LYS A 163 -8.50 2.25 -19.60
N LEU A 164 -8.75 1.72 -18.40
CA LEU A 164 -10.00 1.09 -18.02
C LEU A 164 -11.18 2.08 -18.10
N MET A 165 -11.01 3.30 -17.57
CA MET A 165 -12.01 4.36 -17.67
C MET A 165 -12.26 4.79 -19.12
N THR A 166 -11.20 4.87 -19.92
CA THR A 166 -11.30 5.20 -21.35
C THR A 166 -12.08 4.12 -22.10
N LEU A 167 -11.84 2.85 -21.78
CA LEU A 167 -12.56 1.71 -22.32
C LEU A 167 -14.05 1.75 -21.96
N ALA A 168 -14.39 2.23 -20.76
CA ALA A 168 -15.77 2.48 -20.33
C ALA A 168 -16.41 3.73 -20.98
N GLY A 169 -15.74 4.40 -21.91
CA GLY A 169 -16.23 5.58 -22.62
C GLY A 169 -16.03 6.91 -21.87
N TRP A 170 -15.33 6.92 -20.73
CA TRP A 170 -15.04 8.13 -19.97
C TRP A 170 -13.78 8.80 -20.52
N LYS A 171 -13.95 9.60 -21.58
CA LYS A 171 -12.86 10.27 -22.28
C LYS A 171 -12.44 11.61 -21.68
N SER A 172 -13.26 12.23 -20.83
CA SER A 172 -12.96 13.51 -20.17
C SER A 172 -12.76 13.34 -18.67
N GLU A 173 -11.88 14.17 -18.08
CA GLU A 173 -11.59 14.11 -16.65
C GLU A 173 -12.82 14.35 -15.77
N TRP A 174 -13.75 15.21 -16.21
CA TRP A 174 -15.02 15.42 -15.50
C TRP A 174 -15.86 14.14 -15.36
N ARG A 175 -15.84 13.27 -16.38
CA ARG A 175 -16.52 11.97 -16.33
C ARG A 175 -15.77 10.96 -15.46
N ARG A 176 -14.45 11.11 -15.29
CA ARG A 176 -13.60 10.26 -14.45
C ARG A 176 -13.61 10.68 -12.99
N LEU A 177 -13.95 11.94 -12.70
CA LEU A 177 -13.88 12.53 -11.36
C LEU A 177 -14.61 11.71 -10.28
N PRO A 178 -15.87 11.25 -10.46
CA PRO A 178 -16.54 10.47 -9.43
C PRO A 178 -15.77 9.19 -9.05
N SER A 179 -15.25 8.47 -10.05
CA SER A 179 -14.49 7.26 -9.80
C SER A 179 -13.12 7.55 -9.20
N ARG A 180 -12.47 8.66 -9.56
CA ARG A 180 -11.23 9.11 -8.90
C ARG A 180 -11.48 9.43 -7.42
N LEU A 181 -12.60 10.08 -7.10
CA LEU A 181 -12.98 10.37 -5.70
C LEU A 181 -13.24 9.08 -4.91
N LEU A 182 -13.91 8.10 -5.51
CA LEU A 182 -14.09 6.78 -4.89
C LEU A 182 -12.74 6.08 -4.67
N TYR A 183 -11.85 6.13 -5.67
CA TYR A 183 -10.51 5.55 -5.56
C TYR A 183 -9.67 6.24 -4.49
N ALA A 184 -9.77 7.58 -4.39
CA ALA A 184 -9.12 8.37 -3.34
C ALA A 184 -9.63 7.98 -1.95
N GLY A 185 -10.95 7.88 -1.77
CA GLY A 185 -11.56 7.43 -0.53
C GLY A 185 -11.11 6.03 -0.12
N ALA A 186 -11.11 5.09 -1.07
CA ALA A 186 -10.59 3.74 -0.85
C ALA A 186 -9.10 3.77 -0.46
N SER A 187 -8.28 4.54 -1.18
CA SER A 187 -6.86 4.71 -0.89
C SER A 187 -6.60 5.28 0.51
N VAL A 188 -7.40 6.25 0.96
CA VAL A 188 -7.28 6.79 2.33
C VAL A 188 -7.64 5.73 3.37
N GLY A 189 -8.72 4.97 3.16
CA GLY A 189 -9.11 3.88 4.06
C GLY A 189 -8.05 2.78 4.17
N LEU A 190 -7.48 2.38 3.03
CA LEU A 190 -6.38 1.39 2.99
C LEU A 190 -5.11 1.96 3.66
N GLY A 191 -4.80 3.23 3.43
CA GLY A 191 -3.66 3.91 4.07
C GLY A 191 -3.81 3.99 5.59
N TYR A 192 -5.03 4.19 6.09
CA TYR A 192 -5.30 4.13 7.53
C TYR A 192 -5.00 2.76 8.14
N LEU A 193 -5.32 1.66 7.43
CA LEU A 193 -4.99 0.30 7.87
C LEU A 193 -3.48 0.05 7.89
N VAL A 194 -2.75 0.56 6.88
CA VAL A 194 -1.28 0.51 6.86
C VAL A 194 -0.71 1.29 8.05
N TRP A 195 -1.19 2.51 8.29
CA TRP A 195 -0.80 3.32 9.44
C TRP A 195 -1.05 2.61 10.77
N LYS A 196 -2.21 1.99 10.95
CA LYS A 196 -2.51 1.18 12.14
C LYS A 196 -1.53 0.02 12.35
N GLY A 197 -1.04 -0.57 11.26
CA GLY A 197 -0.01 -1.59 11.35
C GLY A 197 1.34 -1.07 11.82
N PHE A 198 1.75 0.11 11.34
CA PHE A 198 2.95 0.77 11.85
C PHE A 198 2.80 1.13 13.33
N ASP A 199 1.66 1.71 13.73
CA ASP A 199 1.33 2.02 15.13
C ASP A 199 1.52 0.78 16.03
N LYS A 200 0.93 -0.36 15.65
CA LYS A 200 1.13 -1.64 16.36
C LYS A 200 2.57 -2.18 16.32
N THR A 201 3.33 -1.91 15.28
CA THR A 201 4.73 -2.38 15.16
C THR A 201 5.66 -1.65 16.14
N PHE A 202 5.37 -0.39 16.43
CA PHE A 202 6.17 0.48 17.27
C PHE A 202 5.62 0.69 18.70
N ALA A 203 4.40 0.24 19.03
CA ALA A 203 3.80 0.45 20.35
C ALA A 203 4.33 -0.46 21.48
N ASP A 204 4.89 -1.64 21.19
CA ASP A 204 5.10 -2.72 22.18
C ASP A 204 6.33 -2.58 23.11
N GLU A 205 7.11 -1.49 23.03
CA GLU A 205 8.33 -1.34 23.86
C GLU A 205 8.08 -0.94 25.31
N VAL A 206 6.92 -0.37 25.64
CA VAL A 206 6.72 0.25 26.97
C VAL A 206 6.57 -0.78 28.09
N THR A 207 6.28 -2.05 27.78
CA THR A 207 5.87 -3.03 28.81
C THR A 207 6.90 -4.14 29.07
N ALA A 208 7.89 -4.36 28.19
CA ALA A 208 8.77 -5.53 28.26
C ALA A 208 10.03 -5.36 29.14
N THR A 209 10.37 -4.14 29.57
CA THR A 209 11.55 -3.87 30.40
C THR A 209 11.33 -4.03 31.91
N ALA A 210 10.11 -4.33 32.34
CA ALA A 210 9.79 -4.63 33.74
C ALA A 210 9.70 -6.15 33.99
N ARG A 211 10.72 -6.94 33.60
CA ARG A 211 10.90 -8.25 34.24
C ARG A 211 11.71 -8.03 35.52
N PRO A 212 11.10 -8.14 36.72
CA PRO A 212 11.89 -8.20 37.93
C PRO A 212 12.82 -9.40 37.84
N SER A 213 14.11 -9.19 38.07
CA SER A 213 15.09 -10.28 38.17
C SER A 213 14.59 -11.29 39.21
N PRO A 214 14.40 -12.57 38.85
CA PRO A 214 14.07 -13.59 39.82
C PRO A 214 15.30 -13.81 40.70
N GLY A 215 15.35 -13.13 41.85
CA GLY A 215 16.46 -13.20 42.79
C GLY A 215 16.82 -11.92 43.56
N ALA A 216 16.10 -10.81 43.37
CA ALA A 216 16.29 -9.64 44.22
C ALA A 216 15.48 -9.79 45.52
N ASP A 217 16.02 -10.56 46.46
CA ASP A 217 15.68 -10.45 47.88
C ASP A 217 15.97 -9.02 48.36
N ASP A 218 15.00 -8.47 49.08
CA ASP A 218 15.07 -7.37 50.05
C ASP A 218 16.02 -6.19 49.77
N GLY A 219 15.42 -5.12 49.24
CA GLY A 219 15.80 -3.76 49.63
C GLY A 219 16.49 -2.95 48.54
N VAL A 220 15.88 -1.81 48.25
CA VAL A 220 16.37 -0.70 47.41
C VAL A 220 16.13 -0.88 45.89
N VAL A 221 15.01 -0.31 45.45
CA VAL A 221 14.77 0.02 44.03
C VAL A 221 15.64 1.22 43.65
N MET A 222 16.80 0.97 43.06
CA MET A 222 17.60 2.01 42.39
C MET A 222 17.08 2.20 40.96
N ILE A 223 16.29 3.26 40.75
CA ILE A 223 15.93 3.71 39.41
C ILE A 223 17.15 4.39 38.79
N HIS A 224 17.85 3.70 37.89
CA HIS A 224 18.93 4.30 37.12
C HIS A 224 18.34 5.08 35.95
N VAL A 225 18.18 6.39 36.13
CA VAL A 225 17.91 7.32 35.02
C VAL A 225 19.24 7.53 34.30
N GLY A 226 19.40 6.85 33.16
CA GLY A 226 20.58 6.96 32.31
C GLY A 226 20.78 8.40 31.81
N GLY A 227 21.69 9.13 32.45
CA GLY A 227 22.21 10.39 31.96
C GLY A 227 23.24 10.15 30.87
N GLY A 228 22.83 10.24 29.60
CA GLY A 228 23.74 10.38 28.48
C GLY A 228 24.32 11.80 28.47
N ARG A 229 25.63 11.93 28.74
CA ARG A 229 26.39 13.15 28.46
C ARG A 229 26.84 13.12 26.99
N PHE A 230 26.76 14.29 26.35
CA PHE A 230 27.37 14.61 25.06
C PHE A 230 28.89 14.45 25.09
#